data_AF-A0A8K0U325-F1
#
_entry.id   AF-A0A8K0U325-F1
#
_cell.length_a   1.000
_cell.length_b   1.000
_cell.length_c   1.000
_cell.angle_alpha   90.00
_cell.angle_beta   90.00
_cell.angle_gamma   90.00
#
_symmetry.space_group_name_H-M   'P 1'
#
loop_
_entity.id
_entity.type
_entity.pdbx_description
1 polymer ?
#
loop_
_entity_poly.entity_id
_entity_poly.type
_entity_poly.pdbx_seq_one_letter_code
_entity_poly.pdbx_strand_id
1 'polypeptide(L)'
;MSPTDAVSPDHILWTSKHAPHTTHLIAYYKDNDDFCRKLFSDSTQDANAEVQMSTTKDSYYLQVAQTIFPHDYDPKIREVFLANPLTFIKTVEHRFHSLHKKYMEISAKLGASDAGLNIENLRRNP
;
A
#
# COMPACT_ATOMS: atom_id res chain seq x y z
N MET A 1 1.39 33.84 -17.25
CA MET A 1 1.26 32.37 -17.15
C MET A 1 2.01 31.95 -15.91
N SER A 2 1.30 31.52 -14.87
CA SER A 2 1.89 31.18 -13.57
C SER A 2 2.56 29.80 -13.63
N PRO A 3 3.72 29.61 -12.95
CA PRO A 3 4.38 28.33 -12.90
C PRO A 3 3.83 27.45 -11.76
N THR A 4 3.84 26.14 -12.00
CA THR A 4 3.85 25.05 -10.99
C THR A 4 2.50 24.54 -10.45
N ASP A 5 1.67 23.94 -11.32
CA ASP A 5 0.81 22.82 -10.95
C ASP A 5 1.52 21.48 -11.25
N ALA A 6 2.75 21.34 -10.74
CA ALA A 6 3.42 20.04 -10.78
C ALA A 6 2.69 19.13 -9.79
N VAL A 7 2.03 18.09 -10.30
CA VAL A 7 1.44 17.05 -9.45
C VAL A 7 2.58 16.36 -8.71
N SER A 8 2.72 16.67 -7.44
CA SER A 8 3.69 15.99 -6.58
C SER A 8 3.14 14.59 -6.23
N PRO A 9 3.94 13.52 -6.39
CA PRO A 9 3.59 12.18 -5.92
C PRO A 9 3.20 12.13 -4.43
N ASP A 10 3.61 13.12 -3.64
CA ASP A 10 3.26 13.22 -2.22
C ASP A 10 1.79 13.61 -1.98
N HIS A 11 1.09 14.13 -3.00
CA HIS A 11 -0.27 14.66 -2.89
C HIS A 11 -1.35 13.74 -3.49
N ILE A 12 -1.03 12.49 -3.80
CA ILE A 12 -2.01 11.53 -4.35
C ILE A 12 -3.11 11.22 -3.32
N LEU A 13 -4.35 11.56 -3.65
CA LEU A 13 -5.52 11.42 -2.77
C LEU A 13 -6.13 10.02 -2.87
N TRP A 14 -5.72 9.11 -2.00
CA TRP A 14 -6.12 7.69 -2.05
C TRP A 14 -7.60 7.37 -1.77
N THR A 15 -8.39 8.28 -1.16
CA THR A 15 -9.66 7.88 -0.51
C THR A 15 -10.94 8.60 -0.96
N SER A 16 -10.90 9.71 -1.70
CA SER A 16 -12.15 10.42 -2.08
C SER A 16 -12.44 10.53 -3.58
N LYS A 17 -11.42 10.57 -4.45
CA LYS A 17 -11.58 10.56 -5.92
C LYS A 17 -10.92 9.37 -6.62
N HIS A 18 -10.08 8.60 -5.91
CA HIS A 18 -9.27 7.51 -6.47
C HIS A 18 -9.57 6.14 -5.83
N ALA A 19 -10.84 5.85 -5.57
CA ALA A 19 -11.30 4.51 -5.16
C ALA A 19 -10.72 3.36 -6.03
N PRO A 20 -10.54 3.52 -7.37
CA PRO A 20 -9.92 2.49 -8.20
C PRO A 20 -8.51 2.08 -7.78
N HIS A 21 -7.69 2.98 -7.22
CA HIS A 21 -6.32 2.62 -6.79
C HIS A 21 -6.37 1.68 -5.60
N THR A 22 -7.26 1.94 -4.63
CA THR A 22 -7.44 1.06 -3.49
C THR A 22 -7.99 -0.31 -3.94
N THR A 23 -8.89 -0.34 -4.93
CA THR A 23 -9.40 -1.58 -5.52
C THR A 23 -8.32 -2.39 -6.23
N HIS A 24 -7.52 -1.76 -7.10
CA HIS A 24 -6.41 -2.43 -7.80
C HIS A 24 -5.35 -2.94 -6.82
N LEU A 25 -5.04 -2.14 -5.79
CA LEU A 25 -4.16 -2.55 -4.71
C LEU A 25 -4.65 -3.85 -4.05
N ILE A 26 -5.92 -3.87 -3.62
CA ILE A 26 -6.51 -5.05 -2.97
C ILE A 26 -6.53 -6.28 -3.90
N ALA A 27 -6.90 -6.09 -5.17
CA ALA A 27 -6.91 -7.17 -6.15
C ALA A 27 -5.51 -7.76 -6.35
N TYR A 28 -4.51 -6.89 -6.56
CA TYR A 28 -3.13 -7.32 -6.75
C TYR A 28 -2.61 -8.14 -5.56
N TYR A 29 -2.88 -7.72 -4.33
CA TYR A 29 -2.42 -8.46 -3.16
C TYR A 29 -3.13 -9.79 -2.95
N LYS A 30 -4.42 -9.88 -3.27
CA LYS A 30 -5.16 -11.15 -3.22
C LYS A 30 -4.62 -12.18 -4.20
N ASP A 31 -4.20 -11.73 -5.38
CA ASP A 31 -3.70 -12.62 -6.44
C ASP A 31 -2.21 -12.94 -6.27
N ASN A 32 -1.51 -12.29 -5.34
CA ASN A 32 -0.06 -12.42 -5.12
C ASN A 32 0.30 -12.66 -3.64
N ASP A 33 -0.24 -13.74 -3.06
CA ASP A 33 0.00 -14.10 -1.65
C ASP A 33 1.48 -14.25 -1.27
N ASP A 34 2.31 -14.78 -2.16
CA ASP A 34 3.76 -14.89 -1.92
C ASP A 34 4.45 -13.54 -1.89
N PHE A 35 3.98 -12.59 -2.70
CA PHE A 35 4.43 -11.20 -2.68
C PHE A 35 4.04 -10.54 -1.36
N CYS A 36 2.80 -10.74 -0.91
CA CYS A 36 2.34 -10.29 0.41
C CYS A 36 3.24 -10.83 1.53
N ARG A 37 3.47 -12.15 1.56
CA ARG A 37 4.29 -12.79 2.59
C ARG A 37 5.69 -12.19 2.64
N LYS A 38 6.33 -11.94 1.49
CA LYS A 38 7.67 -11.33 1.43
C LYS A 38 7.67 -9.86 1.83
N LEU A 39 6.65 -9.10 1.44
CA LEU A 39 6.54 -7.67 1.77
C LEU A 39 6.29 -7.44 3.27
N PHE A 40 5.46 -8.30 3.88
CA PHE A 40 5.01 -8.19 5.28
C PHE A 40 5.77 -9.09 6.27
N SER A 41 6.73 -9.89 5.81
CA SER A 41 7.55 -10.71 6.71
C SER A 41 8.46 -9.82 7.56
N ASP A 42 8.06 -9.59 8.81
CA ASP A 42 8.80 -8.83 9.81
C ASP A 42 9.69 -9.77 10.65
N SER A 43 10.53 -10.56 9.98
CA SER A 43 11.39 -11.52 10.68
C SER A 43 12.44 -10.78 11.50
N THR A 44 12.29 -10.86 12.82
CA THR A 44 13.19 -10.32 13.85
C THR A 44 14.62 -10.86 13.80
N GLN A 45 14.91 -11.82 12.93
CA GLN A 45 16.26 -12.34 12.71
C GLN A 45 17.13 -11.43 11.82
N ASP A 46 16.56 -10.41 11.18
CA ASP A 46 17.15 -9.66 10.06
C ASP A 46 17.47 -8.17 10.35
N ALA A 47 17.56 -7.77 11.62
CA ALA A 47 17.87 -6.39 12.00
C ALA A 47 19.22 -5.86 11.44
N ASN A 48 20.11 -6.75 10.98
CA ASN A 48 21.36 -6.39 10.29
C ASN A 48 21.20 -6.28 8.75
N ALA A 49 20.07 -6.73 8.19
CA ALA A 49 19.76 -6.71 6.76
C ALA A 49 18.84 -5.55 6.36
N GLU A 50 18.47 -4.64 7.27
CA GLU A 50 17.56 -3.51 6.99
C GLU A 50 17.97 -2.66 5.77
N VAL A 51 19.27 -2.51 5.51
CA VAL A 51 19.79 -1.78 4.33
C VAL A 51 19.70 -2.58 3.03
N GLN A 52 19.83 -3.91 3.08
CA GLN A 52 19.62 -4.79 1.91
C GLN A 52 18.13 -5.03 1.63
N MET A 53 17.32 -5.11 2.68
CA MET A 53 15.87 -5.27 2.66
C MET A 53 15.15 -4.01 2.18
N SER A 54 15.65 -2.80 2.50
CA SER A 54 15.06 -1.55 1.99
C SER A 54 15.14 -1.47 0.47
N THR A 55 16.27 -1.88 -0.11
CA THR A 55 16.45 -1.97 -1.57
C THR A 55 15.48 -2.99 -2.20
N THR A 56 15.16 -4.09 -1.49
CA THR A 56 14.18 -5.09 -1.95
C THR A 56 12.74 -4.64 -1.73
N LYS A 57 12.43 -3.93 -0.63
CA LYS A 57 11.10 -3.35 -0.36
C LYS A 57 10.75 -2.24 -1.34
N ASP A 58 11.71 -1.39 -1.70
CA ASP A 58 11.54 -0.39 -2.75
C ASP A 58 11.19 -1.05 -4.10
N SER A 59 11.78 -2.22 -4.40
CA SER A 59 11.44 -2.99 -5.60
C SER A 59 10.01 -3.54 -5.55
N TYR A 60 9.51 -3.95 -4.38
CA TYR A 60 8.12 -4.36 -4.20
C TYR A 60 7.16 -3.18 -4.34
N TYR A 61 7.44 -2.05 -3.71
CA TYR A 61 6.62 -0.85 -3.86
C TYR A 61 6.60 -0.33 -5.30
N LEU A 62 7.70 -0.46 -6.03
CA LEU A 62 7.75 -0.14 -7.46
C LEU A 62 6.86 -1.09 -8.28
N GLN A 63 6.89 -2.40 -8.03
CA GLN A 63 6.00 -3.36 -8.71
C GLN A 63 4.53 -3.01 -8.48
N VAL A 64 4.17 -2.62 -7.25
CA VAL A 64 2.81 -2.16 -6.91
C VAL A 64 2.47 -0.84 -7.62
N ALA A 65 3.42 0.09 -7.69
CA ALA A 65 3.23 1.34 -8.42
C ALA A 65 2.96 1.07 -9.92
N GLN A 66 3.67 0.10 -10.51
CA GLN A 66 3.50 -0.31 -11.91
C GLN A 66 2.15 -0.95 -12.22
N THR A 67 1.44 -1.52 -11.24
CA THR A 67 0.09 -2.04 -11.47
C THR A 67 -1.00 -0.99 -11.32
N ILE A 68 -0.72 0.13 -10.65
CA ILE A 68 -1.71 1.15 -10.31
C ILE A 68 -1.63 2.34 -11.26
N PHE A 69 -0.47 2.98 -11.34
CA PHE A 69 -0.36 4.32 -11.94
C PHE A 69 -0.36 4.37 -13.48
N PRO A 70 0.02 3.32 -14.24
CA PRO A 70 -0.22 3.31 -15.69
C PRO A 70 -1.70 3.37 -16.08
N HIS A 71 -2.58 2.94 -15.17
CA HIS A 71 -4.03 2.89 -15.37
C HIS A 71 -4.78 3.94 -14.53
N ASP A 72 -4.07 4.96 -14.01
CA ASP A 72 -4.68 6.04 -13.25
C ASP A 72 -5.72 6.78 -14.10
N TYR A 73 -6.79 7.27 -13.49
CA TYR A 73 -7.81 8.06 -14.18
C TYR A 73 -7.25 9.43 -14.60
N ASP A 74 -6.38 10.03 -13.79
CA ASP A 74 -5.76 11.33 -14.09
C ASP A 74 -4.63 11.17 -15.12
N PRO A 75 -4.76 11.74 -16.33
CA PRO A 75 -3.71 11.70 -17.34
C PRO A 75 -2.38 12.28 -16.88
N LYS A 76 -2.40 13.28 -15.99
CA LYS A 76 -1.17 13.90 -15.46
C LYS A 76 -0.43 12.93 -14.56
N ILE A 77 -1.14 12.15 -13.74
CA ILE A 77 -0.51 11.15 -12.89
C ILE A 77 0.11 10.04 -13.73
N ARG A 78 -0.59 9.59 -14.78
CA ARG A 78 -0.04 8.61 -15.74
C ARG A 78 1.24 9.11 -16.40
N GLU A 79 1.23 10.34 -16.91
CA GLU A 79 2.40 10.95 -17.58
C GLU A 79 3.59 11.09 -16.63
N VAL A 80 3.37 11.58 -15.41
CA VAL A 80 4.42 11.73 -14.40
C VAL A 80 4.98 10.37 -13.97
N PHE A 81 4.12 9.36 -13.83
CA PHE A 81 4.55 7.99 -13.54
C PHE A 81 5.41 7.40 -14.66
N LEU A 82 4.97 7.52 -15.91
CA LEU A 82 5.72 7.00 -17.07
C LEU A 82 7.07 7.71 -17.24
N ALA A 83 7.14 9.00 -16.90
CA ALA A 83 8.38 9.77 -16.96
C ALA A 83 9.37 9.40 -15.84
N ASN A 84 8.88 9.12 -14.64
CA ASN A 84 9.73 8.73 -13.52
C ASN A 84 9.02 7.82 -12.50
N PRO A 85 9.00 6.50 -12.72
CA PRO A 85 8.29 5.55 -11.86
C PRO A 85 8.83 5.48 -10.42
N LEU A 86 10.12 5.78 -10.23
CA LEU A 86 10.79 5.63 -8.93
C LEU A 86 10.29 6.63 -7.89
N THR A 87 9.75 7.79 -8.30
CA THR A 87 9.23 8.80 -7.37
C THR A 87 7.94 8.35 -6.67
N PHE A 88 7.28 7.31 -7.19
CA PHE A 88 6.03 6.79 -6.64
C PHE A 88 6.23 5.71 -5.58
N ILE A 89 7.46 5.21 -5.40
CA ILE A 89 7.81 4.22 -4.37
C ILE A 89 7.37 4.73 -2.99
N LYS A 90 7.76 5.97 -2.65
CA LYS A 90 7.43 6.60 -1.36
C LYS A 90 5.92 6.83 -1.20
N THR A 91 5.22 7.14 -2.28
CA THR A 91 3.76 7.31 -2.26
C THR A 91 3.05 6.01 -1.90
N VAL A 92 3.47 4.88 -2.48
CA VAL A 92 2.94 3.55 -2.17
C VAL A 92 3.30 3.16 -0.73
N GLU A 93 4.56 3.35 -0.34
CA GLU A 93 5.05 3.05 1.01
C GLU A 93 4.28 3.82 2.10
N HIS A 94 4.08 5.14 1.94
CA HIS A 94 3.31 5.94 2.89
C HIS A 94 1.86 5.47 3.00
N ARG A 95 1.27 5.06 1.87
CA ARG A 95 -0.08 4.48 1.87
C ARG A 95 -0.12 3.18 2.68
N PHE A 96 0.89 2.31 2.53
CA PHE A 96 1.02 1.09 3.33
C PHE A 96 1.08 1.38 4.81
N HIS A 97 1.97 2.27 5.24
CA HIS A 97 2.09 2.66 6.64
C HIS A 97 0.77 3.21 7.20
N SER A 98 0.06 4.04 6.43
CA SER A 98 -1.26 4.57 6.83
C SER A 98 -2.30 3.47 7.00
N LEU A 99 -2.36 2.51 6.08
CA LEU A 99 -3.28 1.37 6.16
C LEU A 99 -2.96 0.45 7.33
N HIS A 100 -1.67 0.13 7.53
CA HIS A 100 -1.21 -0.70 8.64
C HIS A 100 -1.54 -0.05 9.99
N LYS A 101 -1.27 1.26 10.14
CA LYS A 101 -1.62 2.01 11.34
C LYS A 101 -3.12 1.95 11.63
N LYS A 102 -3.97 2.16 10.63
CA LYS A 102 -5.43 2.06 10.77
C LYS A 102 -5.86 0.65 11.18
N TYR A 103 -5.28 -0.38 10.58
CA TYR A 103 -5.56 -1.77 10.93
C TYR A 103 -5.18 -2.07 12.39
N MET A 104 -4.00 -1.62 12.84
CA MET A 104 -3.57 -1.76 14.24
C MET A 104 -4.51 -1.03 15.20
N GLU A 105 -4.91 0.21 14.88
CA GLU A 105 -5.86 0.99 15.69
C GLU A 105 -7.23 0.30 15.80
N ILE A 106 -7.74 -0.26 14.70
CA ILE A 106 -9.00 -1.02 14.69
C ILE A 106 -8.85 -2.32 15.48
N SER A 107 -7.76 -3.06 15.28
CA SER A 107 -7.49 -4.33 15.96
C SER A 107 -7.34 -4.13 17.47
N ALA A 108 -6.67 -3.06 17.91
CA ALA A 108 -6.56 -2.70 19.32
C ALA A 108 -7.93 -2.38 19.93
N LYS A 109 -8.78 -1.63 19.22
CA LYS A 109 -10.16 -1.34 19.66
C LYS A 109 -11.02 -2.61 19.73
N LEU A 110 -10.87 -3.51 18.75
CA LEU A 110 -11.58 -4.79 18.68
C LEU A 110 -11.06 -5.83 19.67
N GLY A 111 -9.81 -5.74 20.12
CA GLY A 111 -9.26 -6.59 21.18
C GLY A 111 -9.49 -6.03 22.59
N ALA A 112 -9.66 -4.71 22.73
CA ALA A 112 -10.04 -4.06 23.98
C ALA A 112 -11.53 -4.14 24.26
N SER A 113 -12.37 -4.18 23.22
CA SER A 113 -13.72 -4.71 23.32
C SER A 113 -13.57 -6.24 23.34
N ASP A 114 -14.12 -6.97 24.29
CA ASP A 114 -14.07 -8.46 24.34
C ASP A 114 -14.90 -9.12 23.20
N ALA A 115 -14.94 -8.48 22.03
CA ALA A 115 -15.55 -8.89 20.78
C ALA A 115 -14.48 -9.36 19.79
N GLY A 116 -13.34 -9.84 20.31
CA GLY A 116 -12.39 -10.59 19.50
C GLY A 116 -13.18 -11.66 18.76
N LEU A 117 -13.28 -11.51 17.44
CA LEU A 117 -13.93 -12.48 16.57
C LEU A 117 -13.12 -13.77 16.69
N ASN A 118 -13.51 -14.59 17.65
CA ASN A 118 -13.04 -15.93 17.79
C ASN A 118 -13.33 -16.61 16.45
N ILE A 119 -12.33 -17.26 15.87
CA ILE A 119 -12.44 -18.03 14.62
C ILE A 119 -13.66 -18.98 14.67
N GLU A 120 -14.04 -19.43 15.86
CA GLU A 120 -15.27 -20.18 16.14
C GLU A 120 -16.58 -19.43 15.80
N ASN A 121 -16.66 -18.11 16.02
CA ASN A 121 -17.82 -17.29 15.69
C ASN A 121 -17.95 -17.01 14.20
N LEU A 122 -16.82 -16.93 13.46
CA LEU A 122 -16.82 -16.80 11.99
C LEU A 122 -17.30 -18.08 11.30
N ARG A 123 -17.06 -19.26 11.89
CA ARG A 123 -17.58 -20.54 11.37
C ARG A 123 -19.07 -20.75 11.60
N ARG A 124 -19.65 -20.07 12.60
CA ARG A 124 -21.04 -20.29 13.02
C ARG A 124 -22.06 -19.46 12.24
N ASN A 125 -21.61 -18.51 11.41
CA ASN A 125 -22.49 -17.74 10.54
C ASN A 125 -21.75 -17.43 9.21
N PRO A 126 -21.82 -18.34 8.21
CA PRO A 126 -21.13 -18.21 6.93
C PRO A 126 -21.59 -17.02 6.10
#